data_AF-A0A1I5CHI7-F1
#
_entry.id   AF-A0A1I5CHI7-F1
#
_cell.length_a   1.000
_cell.length_b   1.000
_cell.length_c   1.000
_cell.angle_alpha   90.00
_cell.angle_beta   90.00
_cell.angle_gamma   90.00
#
_symmetry.space_group_name_H-M   'P 1'
#
loop_
_entity.id
_entity.type
_entity.pdbx_description
1 polymer ?
#
loop_
_entity_poly.entity_id
_entity_poly.type
_entity_poly.pdbx_seq_one_letter_code
_entity_poly.pdbx_strand_id
1 'polypeptide(L)'
;KHVYYYSLELGKIFSTNYDKDVARAKLALWYNKIEEYGYDTFTTVANSIENHYERILNFFVNRSTNAAAEAFNAKIKAFRASFRGVVDMSFFLFRLAKVYA
;
A
#
# COMPACT_ATOMS: atom_id res chain seq x y z
N LYS A 1 21.24 -9.28 -3.98
CA LYS A 1 20.47 -9.69 -5.19
C LYS A 1 19.16 -10.40 -4.82
N HIS A 2 19.16 -11.37 -3.89
CA HIS A 2 17.95 -12.11 -3.48
C HIS A 2 16.81 -11.24 -2.93
N VAL A 3 17.10 -10.26 -2.07
CA VAL A 3 16.10 -9.31 -1.52
C VAL A 3 15.28 -8.62 -2.62
N TYR A 4 15.93 -8.17 -3.70
CA TYR A 4 15.24 -7.54 -4.83
C TYR A 4 14.33 -8.52 -5.58
N TYR A 5 14.72 -9.79 -5.69
CA TYR A 5 13.87 -10.80 -6.32
C TYR A 5 12.64 -11.13 -5.46
N TYR A 6 12.78 -11.24 -4.14
CA TYR A 6 11.65 -11.50 -3.25
C TYR A 6 10.67 -10.32 -3.19
N SER A 7 11.16 -9.08 -3.26
CA SER A 7 10.27 -7.91 -3.35
C SER A 7 9.51 -7.87 -4.68
N LEU A 8 10.17 -8.20 -5.79
CA LEU A 8 9.49 -8.36 -7.09
C LEU A 8 8.47 -9.50 -7.08
N GLU A 9 8.77 -10.62 -6.44
CA GLU A 9 7.85 -11.74 -6.30
C GLU A 9 6.59 -11.33 -5.53
N LEU A 10 6.76 -10.65 -4.39
CA LEU A 10 5.63 -10.12 -3.63
C LEU A 10 4.80 -9.15 -4.48
N GLY A 11 5.45 -8.22 -5.19
CA GLY A 11 4.79 -7.30 -6.11
C GLY A 11 3.99 -8.01 -7.21
N LYS A 12 4.52 -9.12 -7.76
CA LYS A 12 3.82 -9.96 -8.73
C LYS A 12 2.57 -10.63 -8.15
N ILE A 13 2.60 -11.03 -6.88
CA ILE A 13 1.44 -11.61 -6.20
C ILE A 13 0.28 -10.60 -6.18
N PHE A 14 0.57 -9.34 -5.81
CA PHE A 14 -0.45 -8.29 -5.73
C PHE A 14 -0.88 -7.71 -7.09
N SER A 15 -0.01 -7.73 -8.10
CA SER A 15 -0.37 -7.21 -9.43
C SER A 15 -1.22 -8.20 -10.22
N THR A 16 -0.96 -9.50 -10.10
CA THR A 16 -1.69 -10.55 -10.84
C THR A 16 -3.12 -10.69 -10.32
N ASN A 17 -4.05 -11.06 -11.20
CA ASN A 17 -5.43 -11.34 -10.80
C ASN A 17 -5.57 -12.78 -10.29
N TYR A 18 -5.52 -12.94 -8.97
CA TYR A 18 -5.74 -14.20 -8.29
C TYR A 18 -7.05 -14.16 -7.50
N ASP A 19 -7.70 -15.32 -7.42
CA ASP A 19 -8.72 -15.57 -6.42
C ASP A 19 -8.11 -15.50 -5.00
N LYS A 20 -8.93 -15.16 -4.00
CA LYS A 20 -8.52 -14.99 -2.60
C LYS A 20 -7.77 -16.23 -2.07
N ASP A 21 -8.22 -17.43 -2.40
CA ASP A 21 -7.59 -18.66 -1.88
C ASP A 21 -6.27 -18.97 -2.59
N VAL A 22 -6.15 -18.66 -3.88
CA VAL A 22 -4.90 -18.79 -4.63
C VAL A 22 -3.87 -17.76 -4.14
N ALA A 23 -4.30 -16.54 -3.85
CA ALA A 23 -3.44 -15.50 -3.28
C ALA A 23 -2.93 -15.88 -1.88
N ARG A 24 -3.80 -16.46 -1.04
CA ARG A 24 -3.44 -17.01 0.29
C ARG A 24 -2.32 -18.03 0.19
N ALA A 25 -2.46 -19.03 -0.68
CA ALA A 25 -1.42 -20.03 -0.89
C ALA A 25 -0.10 -19.43 -1.38
N LYS A 26 -0.14 -18.44 -2.29
CA LYS A 26 1.06 -17.77 -2.80
C LYS A 26 1.77 -16.92 -1.76
N LEU A 27 1.03 -16.22 -0.91
CA LEU A 27 1.61 -15.47 0.21
C LEU A 27 2.30 -16.39 1.21
N ALA A 28 1.70 -17.55 1.53
CA ALA A 28 2.32 -18.55 2.39
C ALA A 28 3.63 -19.09 1.78
N LEU A 29 3.64 -19.41 0.49
CA LEU A 29 4.86 -19.84 -0.21
C LEU A 29 5.95 -18.76 -0.20
N TRP A 30 5.57 -17.49 -0.38
CA TRP A 30 6.51 -16.38 -0.27
C TRP A 30 7.07 -16.23 1.14
N TYR A 31 6.23 -16.40 2.16
CA TYR A 31 6.63 -16.38 3.57
C TYR A 31 7.70 -17.44 3.89
N ASN A 32 7.49 -18.68 3.44
CA ASN A 32 8.46 -19.76 3.63
C ASN A 32 9.82 -19.44 2.97
N LYS A 33 9.82 -18.78 1.81
CA LYS A 33 11.06 -18.40 1.10
C LYS A 33 11.85 -17.33 1.83
N ILE A 34 11.18 -16.35 2.44
CA ILE A 34 11.87 -15.30 3.20
C ILE A 34 12.36 -15.82 4.56
N GLU A 35 11.66 -16.80 5.15
CA GLU A 35 12.10 -17.51 6.36
C GLU A 35 13.40 -18.26 6.11
N GLU A 36 13.46 -19.03 5.01
CA GLU A 36 14.65 -19.79 4.61
C GLU A 36 15.85 -18.87 4.29
N TYR A 37 15.59 -17.70 3.71
CA TYR A 37 16.62 -16.71 3.39
C TYR A 37 17.16 -15.95 4.61
N GLY A 38 16.40 -15.90 5.71
CA GLY A 38 16.69 -15.09 6.89
C GLY A 38 15.89 -13.78 6.90
N TYR A 39 15.09 -13.63 7.96
CA TYR A 39 14.05 -12.59 8.07
C TYR A 39 14.56 -11.16 8.14
N ASP A 40 15.82 -10.89 8.51
CA ASP A 40 16.28 -9.54 8.94
C ASP A 40 15.87 -8.38 8.02
N THR A 41 15.83 -8.61 6.70
CA THR A 41 15.45 -7.57 5.72
C THR A 41 13.94 -7.45 5.46
N PHE A 42 13.16 -8.47 5.83
CA PHE A 42 11.72 -8.55 5.58
C PHE A 42 10.86 -8.64 6.85
N THR A 43 11.45 -8.72 8.06
CA THR A 43 10.74 -8.87 9.34
C THR A 43 9.55 -7.92 9.47
N THR A 44 9.75 -6.63 9.20
CA THR A 44 8.68 -5.63 9.29
C THR A 44 7.53 -5.90 8.31
N VAL A 45 7.86 -6.35 7.09
CA VAL A 45 6.86 -6.67 6.05
C VAL A 45 6.10 -7.93 6.43
N ALA A 46 6.81 -8.98 6.84
CA ALA A 46 6.25 -10.24 7.33
C ALA A 46 5.27 -10.00 8.49
N ASN A 47 5.70 -9.26 9.52
CA ASN A 47 4.88 -8.90 10.67
C ASN A 47 3.64 -8.09 10.25
N SER A 48 3.78 -7.15 9.30
CA SER A 48 2.63 -6.36 8.83
C SER A 48 1.62 -7.21 8.07
N ILE A 49 2.10 -8.17 7.27
CA ILE A 49 1.26 -9.11 6.54
C ILE A 49 0.52 -10.02 7.51
N GLU A 50 1.19 -10.54 8.54
CA GLU A 50 0.60 -11.38 9.57
C GLU A 50 -0.48 -10.63 10.38
N ASN A 51 -0.14 -9.44 10.90
CA ASN A 51 -1.05 -8.63 11.71
C ASN A 51 -2.31 -8.17 10.98
N HIS A 52 -2.26 -8.10 9.64
CA HIS A 52 -3.36 -7.60 8.81
C HIS A 52 -3.79 -8.60 7.74
N TYR A 53 -3.54 -9.89 7.97
CA TYR A 53 -3.63 -10.93 6.95
C TYR A 53 -5.00 -11.00 6.26
N GLU A 54 -6.09 -11.02 7.02
CA GLU A 54 -7.45 -11.07 6.47
C GLU A 54 -7.80 -9.81 5.66
N ARG A 55 -7.36 -8.63 6.14
CA ARG A 55 -7.58 -7.36 5.42
C ARG A 55 -6.80 -7.33 4.10
N ILE A 56 -5.58 -7.85 4.11
CA ILE A 56 -4.73 -7.98 2.92
C ILE A 56 -5.33 -9.00 1.95
N LEU A 57 -5.86 -10.13 2.43
CA LEU A 57 -6.51 -11.10 1.55
C LEU A 57 -7.80 -10.56 0.94
N ASN A 58 -8.54 -9.71 1.67
CA ASN A 58 -9.75 -9.08 1.13
C ASN A 58 -9.45 -8.13 -0.05
N PHE A 59 -8.22 -7.67 -0.22
CA PHE A 59 -7.81 -6.98 -1.45
C PHE A 59 -8.06 -7.85 -2.69
N PHE A 60 -7.90 -9.17 -2.64
CA PHE A 60 -8.09 -10.01 -3.82
C PHE A 60 -9.55 -10.22 -4.23
N VAL A 61 -10.52 -9.83 -3.40
CA VAL A 61 -11.95 -9.94 -3.72
C VAL A 61 -12.39 -8.82 -4.66
N ASN A 62 -12.23 -7.57 -4.22
CA ASN A 62 -12.70 -6.39 -4.96
C ASN A 62 -11.57 -5.52 -5.51
N ARG A 63 -10.32 -5.80 -5.11
CA ARG A 63 -9.12 -5.01 -5.44
C ARG A 63 -9.27 -3.52 -5.16
N SER A 64 -10.18 -3.17 -4.25
CA SER A 64 -10.38 -1.80 -3.83
C SER A 64 -9.15 -1.36 -3.04
N THR A 65 -8.44 -0.36 -3.57
CA THR A 65 -7.28 0.22 -2.92
C THR A 65 -7.60 1.61 -2.40
N ASN A 66 -6.82 2.06 -1.42
CA ASN A 66 -6.87 3.42 -0.94
C ASN A 66 -6.15 4.41 -1.90
N ALA A 67 -5.79 3.99 -3.12
CA ALA A 67 -4.96 4.76 -4.03
C ALA A 67 -5.59 6.11 -4.40
N ALA A 68 -6.91 6.17 -4.57
CA ALA A 68 -7.62 7.42 -4.84
C ALA A 68 -7.49 8.41 -3.66
N ALA A 69 -7.63 7.93 -2.43
CA ALA A 69 -7.48 8.76 -1.23
C ALA A 69 -6.00 9.15 -1.00
N GLU A 70 -5.05 8.26 -1.28
CA GLU A 70 -3.61 8.56 -1.23
C GLU A 70 -3.21 9.62 -2.25
N ALA A 71 -3.70 9.50 -3.48
CA ALA A 71 -3.50 10.50 -4.53
C ALA A 71 -4.13 11.84 -4.15
N PHE A 72 -5.32 11.83 -3.54
CA PHE A 72 -5.96 13.04 -3.03
C PHE A 72 -5.16 13.67 -1.88
N ASN A 73 -4.68 12.87 -0.94
CA ASN A 73 -3.80 13.33 0.14
C ASN A 73 -2.48 13.92 -0.40
N ALA A 74 -1.92 13.33 -1.46
CA ALA A 74 -0.73 13.86 -2.13
C ALA A 74 -1.01 15.22 -2.78
N LYS A 75 -2.16 15.37 -3.45
CA LYS A 75 -2.61 16.66 -4.02
C LYS A 75 -2.81 17.73 -2.94
N ILE A 76 -3.46 17.40 -1.82
CA ILE A 76 -3.61 18.30 -0.67
C ILE A 76 -2.25 18.72 -0.11
N LYS A 77 -1.32 17.76 0.08
CA LYS A 77 0.03 18.04 0.58
C LYS A 77 0.79 18.98 -0.35
N ALA A 78 0.76 18.73 -1.66
CA ALA A 78 1.39 19.59 -2.65
C ALA A 78 0.78 21.00 -2.66
N PHE A 79 -0.56 21.08 -2.66
CA PHE A 79 -1.29 22.34 -2.61
C PHE A 79 -0.92 23.15 -1.35
N ARG A 80 -0.89 22.52 -0.18
CA ARG A 80 -0.45 23.14 1.08
C ARG A 80 0.99 23.62 1.03
N ALA A 81 1.90 22.86 0.40
CA ALA A 81 3.29 23.25 0.25
C ALA A 81 3.45 24.51 -0.60
N SER A 82 2.63 24.69 -1.64
CA SER A 82 2.59 25.92 -2.45
C SER A 82 2.24 27.17 -1.64
N PHE A 83 1.44 27.04 -0.57
CA PHE A 83 1.10 28.14 0.35
C PHE A 83 2.05 28.26 1.55
N ARG A 84 3.11 27.45 1.62
CA ARG A 84 4.03 27.36 2.76
C ARG A 84 3.33 27.10 4.10
N GLY A 85 2.20 26.39 4.06
CA GLY A 85 1.39 26.09 5.24
C GLY A 85 -0.06 26.52 5.06
N VAL A 86 -0.80 26.51 6.17
CA VAL A 86 -2.21 26.94 6.24
C VAL A 86 -2.31 27.97 7.35
N VAL A 87 -2.58 29.21 6.99
CA VAL A 87 -2.79 30.31 7.95
C VAL A 87 -4.28 30.44 8.30
N ASP A 88 -5.15 30.30 7.30
CA ASP A 88 -6.61 30.33 7.44
C ASP A 88 -7.20 29.04 6.87
N MET A 89 -7.82 28.24 7.74
CA MET A 89 -8.39 26.94 7.39
C MET A 89 -9.63 27.09 6.49
N SER A 90 -10.47 28.09 6.74
CA SER A 90 -11.68 28.34 5.95
C SER A 90 -11.32 28.76 4.53
N PHE A 91 -10.33 29.65 4.39
CA PHE A 91 -9.85 30.08 3.08
C PHE A 91 -9.13 28.94 2.33
N PHE A 92 -8.36 28.12 3.04
CA PHE A 92 -7.70 26.94 2.47
C PHE A 92 -8.72 25.92 1.94
N LEU A 93 -9.76 25.59 2.71
CA LEU A 93 -10.83 24.68 2.29
C LEU A 93 -11.63 25.25 1.11
N PHE A 94 -11.92 26.56 1.10
CA PHE A 94 -12.55 27.23 -0.04
C PHE A 94 -11.73 27.05 -1.33
N ARG A 95 -10.41 27.27 -1.27
CA ARG A 95 -9.52 27.12 -2.42
C ARG A 95 -9.36 25.66 -2.84
N LEU A 96 -9.25 24.75 -1.88
CA LEU A 96 -9.18 23.32 -2.13
C LEU A 96 -10.41 22.84 -2.90
N ALA A 97 -11.60 23.22 -2.44
CA ALA A 97 -12.86 22.92 -3.12
C ALA A 97 -12.91 23.52 -4.52
N LYS A 98 -12.42 24.74 -4.73
CA LYS A 98 -12.43 25.35 -6.07
C LYS A 98 -11.47 24.73 -7.10
N VAL A 99 -10.40 24.08 -6.65
CA VAL A 99 -9.39 23.48 -7.54
C VAL A 99 -9.64 21.99 -7.79
N TYR A 100 -10.26 21.29 -6.83
CA TYR A 100 -10.40 19.83 -6.85
C TYR A 100 -11.85 19.31 -6.75
N ALA A 101 -12.86 20.19 -6.73
CA ALA A 101 -14.27 19.85 -7.01
C ALA A 101 -14.59 20.07 -8.49
#